data_AF-A0A0B2VQM1-F1
#
_entry.id   AF-A0A0B2VQM1-F1
#
_cell.length_a   1.000
_cell.length_b   1.000
_cell.length_c   1.000
_cell.angle_alpha   90.00
_cell.angle_beta   90.00
_cell.angle_gamma   90.00
#
_symmetry.space_group_name_H-M   'P 1'
#
loop_
_entity.id
_entity.type
_entity.pdbx_description
1 polymer ?
#
loop_
_entity_poly.entity_id
_entity_poly.type
_entity_poly.pdbx_seq_one_letter_code
_entity_poly.pdbx_strand_id
1 'polypeptide(L)'
;MACWSFPLNCTERTCDGIIRWRQKGKIIRLEWQAKDIGGFENGRYSSVGFSEDRFMGDDTVLECVFTADGRGSVHVSFNGGSYNNQLPHATAKLLKKSEAILKERRMICSTEIQLEARKNLENHEKRKVYDLNSKAFVLQYAKGLADGTTGEKEIHAVEEGELYPWTTTRKYRLCEDCPDKFVVVTDMTQ
;
A
#
# COMPACT_ATOMS: atom_id res chain seq x y z
N MET A 1 4.58 16.22 6.41
CA MET A 1 4.03 15.02 5.74
C MET A 1 3.93 13.94 6.79
N ALA A 2 2.88 13.12 6.80
CA ALA A 2 2.80 12.00 7.72
C ALA A 2 3.69 10.85 7.23
N CYS A 3 4.24 10.05 8.15
CA CYS A 3 5.24 9.03 7.84
C CYS A 3 5.12 7.83 8.77
N TRP A 4 5.29 6.64 8.21
CA TRP A 4 5.40 5.38 8.91
C TRP A 4 6.63 4.63 8.39
N SER A 5 7.62 4.41 9.25
CA SER A 5 8.83 3.66 8.95
C SER A 5 8.93 2.45 9.86
N PHE A 6 9.28 1.30 9.31
CA PHE A 6 9.39 0.05 10.05
C PHE A 6 10.63 -0.74 9.62
N PRO A 7 11.37 -1.35 10.57
CA PRO A 7 11.17 -1.28 12.03
C PRO A 7 11.44 0.13 12.60
N LEU A 8 11.14 0.37 13.88
CA LEU A 8 11.41 1.66 14.51
C LEU A 8 12.89 2.08 14.41
N ASN A 9 13.14 3.38 14.35
CA ASN A 9 14.49 3.99 14.34
C ASN A 9 15.40 3.53 13.18
N CYS A 10 14.79 3.12 12.06
CA CYS A 10 15.53 2.81 10.84
C CYS A 10 15.75 4.07 9.97
N THR A 11 16.64 3.93 8.98
CA THR A 11 16.91 4.96 7.95
C THR A 11 16.37 4.52 6.61
N GLU A 12 16.29 5.41 5.63
CA GLU A 12 15.85 5.04 4.27
C GLU A 12 16.61 3.88 3.64
N ARG A 13 17.82 3.56 4.11
CA ARG A 13 18.59 2.39 3.64
C ARG A 13 18.35 1.14 4.48
N THR A 14 18.05 1.27 5.76
CA THR A 14 17.93 0.14 6.70
C THR A 14 16.49 -0.27 7.00
N CYS A 15 15.50 0.59 6.76
CA CYS A 15 14.09 0.27 6.96
C CYS A 15 13.64 -0.85 6.03
N ASP A 16 12.80 -1.75 6.54
CA ASP A 16 12.08 -2.73 5.74
C ASP A 16 11.10 -2.03 4.80
N GLY A 17 10.43 -1.00 5.31
CA GLY A 17 9.62 -0.11 4.49
C GLY A 17 9.41 1.27 5.10
N ILE A 18 9.02 2.20 4.24
CA ILE A 18 8.60 3.55 4.62
C ILE A 18 7.37 3.90 3.81
N ILE A 19 6.32 4.37 4.47
CA ILE A 19 5.09 4.87 3.86
C ILE A 19 4.92 6.33 4.26
N ARG A 20 4.59 7.17 3.29
CA ARG A 20 4.42 8.61 3.44
C ARG A 20 3.14 9.03 2.77
N TRP A 21 2.36 9.85 3.46
CA TRP A 21 1.14 10.41 2.88
C TRP A 21 0.94 11.87 3.23
N ARG A 22 0.23 12.54 2.33
CA ARG A 22 -0.29 13.88 2.57
C ARG A 22 -1.55 14.06 1.74
N GLN A 23 -2.61 14.56 2.37
CA GLN A 23 -3.77 15.05 1.67
C GLN A 23 -3.59 16.52 1.31
N LYS A 24 -4.06 16.90 0.13
CA LYS A 24 -4.24 18.28 -0.31
C LYS A 24 -5.56 18.39 -1.08
N GLY A 25 -6.53 19.08 -0.49
CA GLY A 25 -7.91 19.12 -0.96
C GLY A 25 -8.49 17.72 -1.11
N LYS A 26 -8.84 17.34 -2.34
CA LYS A 26 -9.48 16.06 -2.68
C LYS A 26 -8.51 14.98 -3.13
N ILE A 27 -7.21 15.25 -3.04
CA ILE A 27 -6.15 14.37 -3.51
C ILE A 27 -5.33 13.90 -2.32
N ILE A 28 -5.12 12.59 -2.22
CA ILE A 28 -4.11 12.01 -1.33
C ILE A 28 -2.90 11.65 -2.19
N ARG A 29 -1.74 12.18 -1.84
CA ARG A 29 -0.46 11.68 -2.36
C ARG A 29 0.05 10.62 -1.40
N LEU A 30 0.27 9.41 -1.90
CA LEU A 30 0.86 8.30 -1.17
C LEU A 30 2.16 7.89 -1.85
N GLU A 31 3.19 7.67 -1.05
CA GLU A 31 4.49 7.13 -1.45
C GLU A 31 4.83 6.01 -0.50
N TRP A 32 5.28 4.88 -1.02
CA TRP A 32 5.83 3.82 -0.19
C TRP A 32 7.04 3.19 -0.85
N GLN A 33 7.94 2.72 -0.01
CA GLN A 33 9.12 2.01 -0.44
C GLN A 33 9.36 0.79 0.45
N ALA A 34 9.96 -0.22 -0.14
CA ALA A 34 10.26 -1.50 0.48
C ALA A 34 11.67 -1.94 0.13
N LYS A 35 12.34 -2.70 1.00
CA LYS A 35 13.50 -3.49 0.57
C LYS A 35 13.07 -4.43 -0.56
N ASP A 36 13.79 -4.39 -1.67
CA ASP A 36 13.61 -5.35 -2.76
C ASP A 36 14.03 -6.74 -2.30
N ILE A 37 13.16 -7.72 -2.54
CA ILE A 37 13.29 -9.11 -2.10
C ILE A 37 13.52 -10.06 -3.29
N GLY A 38 13.53 -9.54 -4.52
CA GLY A 38 13.67 -10.34 -5.73
C GLY A 38 15.12 -10.65 -6.10
N GLY A 39 15.36 -11.89 -6.52
CA GLY A 39 16.34 -12.20 -7.57
C GLY A 39 15.75 -11.89 -8.95
N PHE A 40 16.59 -11.87 -10.00
CA PHE A 40 16.20 -11.43 -11.35
C PHE A 40 15.09 -12.26 -12.04
N GLU A 41 14.69 -13.40 -11.48
CA GLU A 41 13.77 -14.35 -12.12
C GLU A 41 12.32 -14.27 -11.63
N ASN A 42 12.07 -13.68 -10.47
CA ASN A 42 10.73 -13.60 -9.88
C ASN A 42 10.15 -12.19 -9.94
N GLY A 43 8.83 -12.11 -10.10
CA GLY A 43 8.09 -10.90 -9.80
C GLY A 43 8.09 -10.62 -8.30
N ARG A 44 7.72 -9.40 -7.92
CA ARG A 44 7.58 -9.00 -6.52
C ARG A 44 6.53 -7.92 -6.37
N TYR A 45 6.00 -7.79 -5.17
CA TYR A 45 5.05 -6.74 -4.85
C TYR A 45 5.35 -6.09 -3.49
N SER A 46 4.83 -4.88 -3.32
CA SER A 46 4.65 -4.27 -2.01
C SER A 46 3.33 -3.51 -1.97
N SER A 47 2.66 -3.52 -0.82
CA SER A 47 1.31 -3.01 -0.69
C SER A 47 1.08 -2.31 0.65
N VAL A 48 0.11 -1.38 0.63
CA VAL A 48 -0.42 -0.66 1.79
C VAL A 48 -1.92 -0.93 1.86
N GLY A 49 -2.35 -1.60 2.92
CA GLY A 49 -3.75 -1.85 3.25
C GLY A 49 -4.33 -0.78 4.17
N PHE A 50 -5.57 -0.40 3.90
CA PHE A 50 -6.37 0.47 4.75
C PHE A 50 -7.47 -0.36 5.40
N SER A 51 -7.25 -0.73 6.66
CA SER A 51 -8.14 -1.64 7.38
C SER A 51 -9.00 -0.93 8.43
N GLU A 52 -10.19 -1.47 8.64
CA GLU A 52 -11.08 -1.03 9.71
C GLU A 52 -10.73 -1.63 11.07
N ASP A 53 -9.89 -2.67 11.09
CA ASP A 53 -9.42 -3.35 12.29
C ASP A 53 -7.96 -3.83 12.13
N ARG A 54 -7.49 -4.76 12.96
CA ARG A 54 -6.10 -5.24 12.92
C ARG A 54 -5.92 -6.52 12.11
N PHE A 55 -6.97 -7.04 11.48
CA PHE A 55 -6.91 -8.25 10.67
C PHE A 55 -6.73 -7.87 9.20
N MET A 56 -5.94 -8.65 8.45
CA MET A 56 -5.85 -8.52 7.00
C MET A 56 -7.07 -9.21 6.38
N GLY A 57 -8.23 -8.58 6.52
CA GLY A 57 -9.54 -9.11 6.15
C GLY A 57 -10.04 -8.44 4.88
N ASP A 58 -11.25 -7.88 4.95
CA ASP A 58 -11.85 -7.10 3.86
C ASP A 58 -11.24 -5.69 3.86
N ASP A 59 -10.25 -5.45 2.99
CA ASP A 59 -9.48 -4.21 3.02
C ASP A 59 -9.29 -3.61 1.63
N THR A 60 -9.33 -2.27 1.57
CA THR A 60 -8.83 -1.54 0.39
C THR A 60 -7.32 -1.51 0.42
N VAL A 61 -6.71 -1.95 -0.67
CA VAL A 61 -5.25 -2.05 -0.77
C VAL A 61 -4.76 -1.22 -1.95
N LEU A 62 -3.64 -0.52 -1.74
CA LEU A 62 -2.82 -0.01 -2.83
C LEU A 62 -1.59 -0.87 -2.93
N GLU A 63 -1.30 -1.36 -4.13
CA GLU A 63 -0.17 -2.24 -4.36
C GLU A 63 0.62 -1.79 -5.57
N CYS A 64 1.91 -2.11 -5.56
CA CYS A 64 2.70 -2.11 -6.76
C CYS A 64 3.24 -3.50 -7.01
N VAL A 65 3.18 -3.92 -8.27
CA VAL A 65 3.61 -5.23 -8.74
C VAL A 65 4.66 -5.02 -9.82
N PHE A 66 5.75 -5.78 -9.70
CA PHE A 66 6.87 -5.78 -10.61
C PHE A 66 6.99 -7.15 -11.25
N THR A 67 7.07 -7.19 -12.58
CA THR A 67 7.42 -8.39 -13.34
C THR A 67 8.93 -8.68 -13.21
N ALA A 68 9.36 -9.87 -13.64
CA ALA A 68 10.77 -10.29 -13.54
C ALA A 68 11.72 -9.30 -14.24
N ASP A 69 11.30 -8.77 -15.40
CA ASP A 69 12.02 -7.74 -16.18
C ASP A 69 12.06 -6.35 -15.52
N GLY A 70 11.46 -6.21 -14.33
CA GLY A 70 11.48 -4.99 -13.52
C GLY A 70 10.45 -3.94 -13.91
N ARG A 71 9.54 -4.21 -14.87
CA ARG A 71 8.42 -3.31 -15.14
C ARG A 71 7.45 -3.29 -13.96
N GLY A 72 7.29 -2.11 -13.36
CA GLY A 72 6.38 -1.89 -12.24
C GLY A 72 5.06 -1.27 -12.67
N SER A 73 3.99 -1.59 -11.95
CA SER A 73 2.69 -0.95 -12.09
C SER A 73 2.01 -0.79 -10.72
N VAL A 74 1.19 0.25 -10.56
CA VAL A 74 0.45 0.53 -9.31
C VAL A 74 -1.02 0.28 -9.52
N HIS A 75 -1.65 -0.42 -8.57
CA HIS A 75 -3.04 -0.83 -8.62
C HIS A 75 -3.78 -0.51 -7.32
N VAL A 76 -5.08 -0.30 -7.47
CA VAL A 76 -6.03 -0.50 -6.36
C VAL A 76 -6.43 -1.96 -6.38
N SER A 77 -6.41 -2.61 -5.22
CA SER A 77 -6.86 -3.97 -5.04
C SER A 77 -7.76 -4.10 -3.81
N PHE A 78 -8.40 -5.26 -3.69
CA PHE A 78 -9.20 -5.63 -2.54
C PHE A 78 -8.69 -6.93 -1.96
N ASN A 79 -8.28 -6.88 -0.69
CA ASN A 79 -8.02 -8.06 0.10
C ASN A 79 -9.34 -8.57 0.66
N GLY A 80 -9.63 -9.86 0.51
CA GLY A 80 -10.81 -10.52 1.07
C GLY A 80 -10.44 -11.57 2.11
N GLY A 81 -9.40 -11.33 2.90
CA GLY A 81 -8.88 -12.24 3.92
C GLY A 81 -7.97 -13.36 3.41
N SER A 82 -8.29 -13.96 2.27
CA SER A 82 -7.57 -15.13 1.71
C SER A 82 -7.08 -14.93 0.28
N TYR A 83 -7.40 -13.79 -0.32
CA TYR A 83 -7.02 -13.43 -1.67
C TYR A 83 -6.90 -11.91 -1.77
N ASN A 84 -6.13 -11.42 -2.74
CA ASN A 84 -6.10 -10.00 -3.09
C ASN A 84 -6.22 -9.80 -4.61
N ASN A 85 -7.37 -9.26 -5.03
CA ASN A 85 -7.68 -9.05 -6.44
C ASN A 85 -7.53 -7.59 -6.82
N GLN A 86 -6.84 -7.33 -7.93
CA GLN A 86 -6.78 -6.00 -8.53
C GLN A 86 -8.18 -5.56 -8.98
N LEU A 87 -8.42 -4.24 -8.89
CA LEU A 87 -9.65 -3.57 -9.30
C LEU A 87 -9.30 -2.63 -10.47
N PRO A 88 -9.35 -3.11 -11.73
CA PRO A 88 -8.85 -2.35 -12.88
C PRO A 88 -9.62 -1.05 -13.12
N HIS A 89 -10.94 -1.05 -12.90
CA HIS A 89 -11.75 0.13 -13.13
C HIS A 89 -11.49 1.20 -12.05
N ALA A 90 -11.38 0.80 -10.79
CA ALA A 90 -10.97 1.65 -9.67
C ALA A 90 -9.56 2.21 -9.89
N THR A 91 -8.62 1.37 -10.32
CA THR A 91 -7.25 1.77 -10.66
C THR A 91 -7.24 2.88 -11.71
N ALA A 92 -7.95 2.69 -12.82
CA ALA A 92 -8.00 3.67 -13.91
C ALA A 92 -8.66 5.01 -13.51
N LYS A 93 -9.69 4.96 -12.65
CA LYS A 93 -10.45 6.15 -12.24
C LYS A 93 -9.80 6.92 -11.10
N LEU A 94 -9.32 6.22 -10.07
CA LEU A 94 -8.81 6.82 -8.84
C LEU A 94 -7.35 7.24 -8.96
N LEU A 95 -6.52 6.45 -9.60
CA LEU A 95 -5.08 6.68 -9.57
C LEU A 95 -4.64 7.64 -10.70
N LYS A 96 -3.75 8.56 -10.35
CA LYS A 96 -3.08 9.50 -11.24
C LYS A 96 -1.61 9.60 -10.85
N LYS A 97 -0.76 9.93 -11.82
CA LYS A 97 0.70 10.06 -11.63
C LYS A 97 1.30 8.89 -10.86
N SER A 98 0.87 7.68 -11.21
CA SER A 98 1.38 6.47 -10.59
C SER A 98 2.77 6.15 -11.10
N GLU A 99 3.65 5.76 -10.20
CA GLU A 99 5.01 5.32 -10.50
C GLU A 99 5.33 4.08 -9.66
N ALA A 100 5.97 3.10 -10.28
CA ALA A 100 6.51 1.92 -9.62
C ALA A 100 7.87 1.63 -10.24
N ILE A 101 8.93 1.86 -9.49
CA ILE A 101 10.32 1.71 -9.95
C ILE A 101 11.13 0.85 -9.00
N LEU A 102 12.11 0.16 -9.57
CA LEU A 102 13.15 -0.53 -8.81
C LEU A 102 14.41 0.31 -8.86
N LYS A 103 14.90 0.71 -7.69
CA LYS A 103 16.09 1.55 -7.60
C LYS A 103 16.84 1.24 -6.31
N GLU A 104 18.16 1.09 -6.38
CA GLU A 104 19.03 0.93 -5.19
C GLU A 104 18.54 -0.16 -4.22
N ARG A 105 18.15 -1.33 -4.75
CA ARG A 105 17.55 -2.46 -4.00
C ARG A 105 16.27 -2.10 -3.23
N ARG A 106 15.48 -1.18 -3.78
CA ARG A 106 14.17 -0.78 -3.26
C ARG A 106 13.11 -0.91 -4.33
N MET A 107 11.95 -1.42 -3.93
CA MET A 107 10.70 -1.15 -4.63
C MET A 107 10.22 0.22 -4.17
N ILE A 108 10.04 1.17 -5.09
CA ILE A 108 9.56 2.53 -4.79
C ILE A 108 8.30 2.77 -5.59
N CYS A 109 7.24 3.14 -4.89
CA CYS A 109 5.90 3.23 -5.45
C CYS A 109 5.24 4.53 -5.00
N SER A 110 4.53 5.19 -5.91
CA SER A 110 3.82 6.43 -5.61
C SER A 110 2.57 6.58 -6.45
N THR A 111 1.60 7.33 -5.94
CA THR A 111 0.39 7.70 -6.69
C THR A 111 -0.32 8.90 -6.06
N GLU A 112 -1.12 9.59 -6.88
CA GLU A 112 -2.14 10.54 -6.46
C GLU A 112 -3.52 9.89 -6.55
N ILE A 113 -4.20 9.76 -5.41
CA ILE A 113 -5.54 9.18 -5.29
C ILE A 113 -6.59 10.28 -5.42
N GLN A 114 -7.41 10.20 -6.46
CA GLN A 114 -8.54 11.11 -6.74
C GLN A 114 -9.80 10.60 -6.03
N LEU A 115 -9.97 10.93 -4.75
CA LEU A 115 -11.03 10.34 -3.93
C LEU A 115 -12.45 10.62 -4.44
N GLU A 116 -12.67 11.79 -5.03
CA GLU A 116 -13.97 12.13 -5.64
C GLU A 116 -14.36 11.20 -6.78
N ALA A 117 -13.40 10.59 -7.48
CA ALA A 117 -13.70 9.67 -8.56
C ALA A 117 -14.33 8.36 -8.05
N ARG A 118 -14.26 8.08 -6.74
CA ARG A 118 -14.92 6.93 -6.10
C ARG A 118 -16.44 6.92 -6.36
N LYS A 119 -17.07 8.09 -6.41
CA LYS A 119 -18.53 8.17 -6.64
C LYS A 119 -18.95 7.62 -8.00
N ASN A 120 -18.03 7.64 -8.97
CA ASN A 120 -18.21 7.21 -10.35
C ASN A 120 -17.83 5.74 -10.58
N LEU A 121 -17.43 5.01 -9.53
CA LEU A 121 -17.17 3.57 -9.62
C LEU A 121 -18.48 2.80 -9.69
N GLU A 122 -18.43 1.67 -10.39
CA GLU A 122 -19.51 0.69 -10.37
C GLU A 122 -19.67 0.09 -8.97
N ASN A 123 -20.91 -0.27 -8.61
CA ASN A 123 -21.23 -0.73 -7.26
C ASN A 123 -20.39 -1.92 -6.78
N HIS A 124 -19.97 -2.81 -7.70
CA HIS A 124 -19.22 -4.00 -7.34
C HIS A 124 -17.79 -3.70 -6.85
N GLU A 125 -17.10 -2.71 -7.43
CA GLU A 125 -15.81 -2.23 -6.93
C GLU A 125 -15.95 -1.12 -5.90
N LYS A 126 -16.97 -0.26 -6.02
CA LYS A 126 -17.20 0.85 -5.09
C LYS A 126 -17.33 0.39 -3.63
N ARG A 127 -17.93 -0.78 -3.40
CA ARG A 127 -18.03 -1.39 -2.06
C ARG A 127 -16.70 -1.94 -1.54
N LYS A 128 -15.77 -2.25 -2.43
CA LYS A 128 -14.43 -2.78 -2.12
C LYS A 128 -13.38 -1.68 -1.92
N VAL A 129 -13.70 -0.45 -2.34
CA VAL A 129 -12.85 0.72 -2.14
C VAL A 129 -13.43 1.57 -1.02
N TYR A 130 -12.68 1.77 0.06
CA TYR A 130 -13.03 2.63 1.17
C TYR A 130 -12.95 4.10 0.80
N ASP A 131 -13.79 4.91 1.43
CA ASP A 131 -13.63 6.35 1.42
C ASP A 131 -12.55 6.73 2.44
N LEU A 132 -11.33 6.93 1.95
CA LEU A 132 -10.17 7.21 2.80
C LEU A 132 -10.26 8.54 3.58
N ASN A 133 -11.22 9.41 3.24
CA ASN A 133 -11.49 10.65 3.99
C ASN A 133 -12.52 10.46 5.11
N SER A 134 -13.27 9.36 5.10
CA SER A 134 -14.45 9.21 5.99
C SER A 134 -14.06 8.96 7.45
N LYS A 135 -12.95 8.27 7.69
CA LYS A 135 -12.50 7.86 9.02
C LYS A 135 -11.00 7.56 9.05
N ALA A 136 -10.51 7.19 10.24
CA ALA A 136 -9.16 6.69 10.42
C ALA A 136 -9.11 5.17 10.17
N PHE A 137 -7.99 4.67 9.65
CA PHE A 137 -7.76 3.27 9.31
C PHE A 137 -6.52 2.73 10.02
N VAL A 138 -6.54 1.45 10.36
CA VAL A 138 -5.30 0.72 10.64
C VAL A 138 -4.55 0.63 9.32
N LEU A 139 -3.28 1.00 9.32
CA LEU A 139 -2.43 0.85 8.15
C LEU A 139 -1.73 -0.50 8.26
N GLN A 140 -1.83 -1.27 7.18
CA GLN A 140 -1.16 -2.55 7.03
C GLN A 140 -0.19 -2.46 5.87
N TYR A 141 0.90 -3.19 5.97
CA TYR A 141 1.90 -3.27 4.93
C TYR A 141 2.29 -4.72 4.70
N ALA A 142 2.37 -5.12 3.43
CA ALA A 142 2.88 -6.42 3.04
C ALA A 142 3.82 -6.29 1.84
N LYS A 143 4.78 -7.21 1.76
CA LYS A 143 5.60 -7.43 0.56
C LYS A 143 5.77 -8.93 0.35
N GLY A 144 5.97 -9.34 -0.90
CA GLY A 144 6.10 -10.75 -1.23
C GLY A 144 6.49 -10.97 -2.69
N LEU A 145 6.63 -12.25 -3.04
CA LEU A 145 6.91 -12.67 -4.40
C LEU A 145 5.64 -12.60 -5.26
N ALA A 146 5.86 -12.49 -6.57
CA ALA A 146 4.82 -12.62 -7.56
C ALA A 146 5.35 -13.41 -8.75
N ASP A 147 4.44 -13.98 -9.53
CA ASP A 147 4.78 -14.59 -10.80
C ASP A 147 5.44 -13.54 -11.72
N GLY A 148 6.58 -13.93 -12.29
CA GLY A 148 7.43 -13.01 -13.07
C GLY A 148 6.81 -12.50 -14.37
N THR A 149 5.78 -13.18 -14.89
CA THR A 149 5.16 -12.87 -16.18
C THR A 149 3.80 -12.20 -16.01
N THR A 150 2.96 -12.75 -15.16
CA THR A 150 1.58 -12.33 -14.93
C THR A 150 1.46 -11.29 -13.81
N GLY A 151 2.42 -11.27 -12.87
CA GLY A 151 2.33 -10.46 -11.66
C GLY A 151 1.31 -10.99 -10.64
N GLU A 152 0.84 -12.23 -10.80
CA GLU A 152 0.01 -12.89 -9.78
C GLU A 152 0.80 -13.03 -8.48
N LYS A 153 0.24 -12.57 -7.37
CA LYS A 153 0.97 -12.46 -6.11
C LYS A 153 0.89 -13.75 -5.32
N GLU A 154 2.02 -14.15 -4.75
CA GLU A 154 2.03 -15.15 -3.68
C GLU A 154 1.52 -14.53 -2.37
N ILE A 155 1.03 -15.38 -1.47
CA ILE A 155 0.66 -14.94 -0.12
C ILE A 155 1.95 -14.54 0.61
N HIS A 156 1.91 -13.42 1.34
CA HIS A 156 3.02 -13.02 2.22
C HIS A 156 3.27 -14.07 3.32
N ALA A 157 4.36 -13.95 4.08
CA ALA A 157 4.63 -14.91 5.16
C ALA A 157 3.53 -14.85 6.24
N VAL A 158 3.20 -16.01 6.81
CA VAL A 158 2.25 -16.17 7.94
C VAL A 158 2.96 -16.38 9.28
N GLU A 159 4.29 -16.42 9.26
CA GLU A 159 5.15 -16.47 10.44
C GLU A 159 6.10 -15.27 10.44
N GLU A 160 6.45 -14.76 11.62
CA GLU A 160 7.31 -13.59 11.80
C GLU A 160 8.61 -13.69 10.99
N GLY A 161 9.04 -12.56 10.40
CA GLY A 161 10.23 -12.49 9.57
C GLY A 161 10.17 -11.34 8.56
N GLU A 162 11.10 -11.34 7.59
CA GLU A 162 11.23 -10.25 6.62
C GLU A 162 9.99 -10.07 5.72
N LEU A 163 9.31 -11.17 5.38
CA LEU A 163 8.12 -11.17 4.53
C LEU A 163 6.82 -11.14 5.33
N TYR A 164 6.91 -11.11 6.67
CA TYR A 164 5.74 -10.99 7.51
C TYR A 164 5.24 -9.54 7.52
N PRO A 165 3.93 -9.31 7.39
CA PRO A 165 3.36 -7.98 7.27
C PRO A 165 3.60 -7.13 8.52
N TRP A 166 3.52 -5.82 8.35
CA TRP A 166 3.54 -4.86 9.44
C TRP A 166 2.15 -4.24 9.59
N THR A 167 1.70 -4.06 10.83
CA THR A 167 0.38 -3.49 11.14
C THR A 167 0.51 -2.40 12.19
N THR A 168 -0.16 -1.27 11.98
CA THR A 168 -0.23 -0.24 13.03
C THR A 168 -1.18 -0.67 14.15
N THR A 169 -0.80 -0.42 15.40
CA THR A 169 -1.68 -0.79 16.54
C THR A 169 -2.82 0.21 16.74
N ARG A 170 -2.74 1.38 16.10
CA ARG A 170 -3.74 2.46 16.14
C ARG A 170 -4.18 2.83 14.73
N LYS A 171 -5.31 3.54 14.66
CA LYS A 171 -5.85 4.07 13.41
C LYS A 171 -5.28 5.46 13.11
N TYR A 172 -4.98 5.72 11.85
CA TYR A 172 -4.49 7.00 11.36
C TYR A 172 -5.43 7.55 10.29
N ARG A 173 -5.63 8.87 10.31
CA ARG A 173 -6.43 9.54 9.29
C ARG A 173 -5.52 10.12 8.21
N LEU A 174 -5.96 10.00 6.96
CA LEU A 174 -5.35 10.68 5.83
C LEU A 174 -6.16 11.96 5.66
N CYS A 175 -5.67 13.07 6.23
CA CYS A 175 -6.40 14.33 6.35
C CYS A 175 -5.48 15.55 6.25
N GLU A 176 -5.99 16.65 5.69
CA GLU A 176 -5.27 17.92 5.58
C GLU A 176 -5.43 18.79 6.84
N ASP A 177 -6.64 18.86 7.38
CA ASP A 177 -7.01 19.78 8.47
C ASP A 177 -7.27 19.09 9.82
N CYS A 178 -6.56 17.99 10.07
CA CYS A 178 -6.64 17.26 11.32
C CYS A 178 -5.42 17.51 12.22
N PRO A 179 -5.55 17.33 13.55
CA PRO A 179 -4.41 17.46 14.46
C PRO A 179 -3.22 16.55 14.11
N ASP A 180 -3.49 15.39 13.52
CA ASP A 180 -2.54 14.34 13.15
C ASP A 180 -2.03 14.43 11.70
N LYS A 181 -2.24 15.55 10.99
CA LYS A 181 -1.79 15.74 9.60
C LYS A 181 -0.28 15.56 9.37
N PHE A 182 0.51 15.67 10.44
CA PHE A 182 1.97 15.48 10.47
C PHE A 182 2.37 14.44 11.51
N VAL A 183 1.77 13.26 11.44
CA VAL A 183 2.07 12.15 12.36
C VAL A 183 3.30 11.36 11.92
N VAL A 184 4.12 10.99 12.91
CA VAL A 184 5.13 9.92 12.79
C VAL A 184 4.58 8.70 13.50
N VAL A 185 4.35 7.62 12.77
CA VAL A 185 3.80 6.38 13.32
C VAL A 185 4.90 5.66 14.09
N THR A 186 4.67 5.44 15.38
CA THR A 186 5.59 4.71 16.26
C THR A 186 5.00 3.43 16.86
N ASP A 187 3.68 3.24 16.78
CA ASP A 187 3.00 2.10 17.38
C ASP A 187 2.64 1.06 16.31
N MET A 188 3.46 0.01 16.15
CA MET A 188 3.31 -1.03 15.14
C MET A 188 3.73 -2.40 15.66
N THR A 189 3.24 -3.45 15.01
CA THR A 189 3.63 -4.85 15.24
C THR A 189 3.90 -5.53 13.91
N GLN A 190 4.72 -6.57 13.96
CA GLN A 190 4.53 -7.72 13.09
C GLN A 190 3.45 -8.54 13.79
#